data_AF-A0A7T1MDU5-F1
#
_entry.id   AF-A0A7T1MDU5-F1
#
_cell.length_a   1.000
_cell.length_b   1.000
_cell.length_c   1.000
_cell.angle_alpha   90.00
_cell.angle_beta   90.00
_cell.angle_gamma   90.00
#
_symmetry.space_group_name_H-M   'P 1'
#
loop_
_entity.id
_entity.type
_entity.pdbx_description
1 polymer ?
#
loop_
_entity_poly.entity_id
_entity_poly.type
_entity_poly.pdbx_seq_one_letter_code
_entity_poly.pdbx_strand_id
1 'polypeptide(L)'
;MTHPDIPALEALSRDYSETPRRVLFVLGSGKNPAVEVFEAAAQQRSTSIDPQHLAEMAAGRRRSLTLCTPMQMVPEIVRSLARSNVAVYQVQLLEE
;
A
#
# COMPACT_ATOMS: atom_id res chain seq x y z
N MET A 1 30.74 -15.72 -3.51
CA MET A 1 29.28 -15.46 -3.62
C MET A 1 28.86 -14.79 -2.32
N THR A 2 28.85 -13.47 -2.29
CA THR A 2 28.40 -12.68 -1.15
C THR A 2 26.88 -12.62 -1.18
N HIS A 3 26.22 -13.22 -0.18
CA HIS A 3 24.77 -13.10 0.02
C HIS A 3 24.41 -11.61 0.16
N PRO A 4 23.71 -10.99 -0.81
CA PRO A 4 23.37 -9.57 -0.74
C PRO A 4 22.17 -9.30 0.20
N ASP A 5 21.50 -10.34 0.69
CA ASP A 5 20.11 -10.21 1.14
C ASP A 5 19.93 -10.02 2.65
N ILE A 6 20.96 -10.26 3.47
CA ILE A 6 20.82 -10.21 4.95
C ILE A 6 20.54 -8.77 5.44
N PRO A 7 21.25 -7.71 4.97
CA PRO A 7 20.98 -6.35 5.42
C PRO A 7 19.61 -5.82 4.98
N ALA A 8 19.13 -6.23 3.80
CA ALA A 8 17.81 -5.84 3.29
C ALA A 8 16.68 -6.52 4.08
N LEU A 9 16.84 -7.80 4.44
CA LEU A 9 15.91 -8.52 5.30
C LEU A 9 15.90 -7.95 6.74
N GLU A 10 17.07 -7.61 7.29
CA GLU A 10 17.18 -6.96 8.59
C GLU A 10 16.59 -5.55 8.59
N ALA A 11 16.74 -4.79 7.51
CA ALA A 11 16.13 -3.47 7.35
C ALA A 11 14.59 -3.55 7.23
N LEU A 12 14.05 -4.57 6.54
CA LEU A 12 12.60 -4.85 6.53
C LEU A 12 12.06 -5.14 7.94
N SER A 13 12.88 -5.69 8.84
CA SER A 13 12.51 -5.98 10.22
C SER A 13 12.57 -4.78 11.17
N ARG A 14 13.06 -3.60 10.73
CA ARG A 14 13.30 -2.44 11.61
C ARG A 14 12.13 -1.45 11.74
N ASP A 15 11.10 -1.54 10.90
CA ASP A 15 9.97 -0.59 10.95
C ASP A 15 8.61 -1.27 11.12
N TYR A 16 8.47 -2.14 12.12
CA TYR A 16 7.16 -2.60 12.62
C TYR A 16 6.56 -1.61 13.63
N SER A 17 6.91 -0.32 13.51
CA SER A 17 6.34 0.71 14.37
C SER A 17 4.88 0.96 14.01
N GLU A 18 4.05 1.31 14.98
CA GLU A 18 2.69 1.79 14.69
C GLU A 18 2.66 3.19 14.05
N THR A 19 3.82 3.79 13.80
CA THR A 19 3.95 5.11 13.19
C THR A 19 3.58 5.03 11.71
N PRO A 20 2.55 5.77 11.26
CA PRO A 20 2.17 5.76 9.85
C PRO A 20 3.26 6.33 8.97
N ARG A 21 3.50 5.68 7.84
CA ARG A 21 4.41 6.11 6.78
C ARG A 21 3.64 6.37 5.49
N ARG A 22 4.14 7.28 4.65
CA ARG A 22 3.58 7.51 3.32
C ARG A 22 4.05 6.40 2.38
N VAL A 23 3.12 5.58 1.92
CA VAL A 23 3.39 4.42 1.06
C VAL A 23 2.57 4.55 -0.22
N LEU A 24 3.25 4.52 -1.36
CA LEU A 24 2.65 4.50 -2.69
C LEU A 24 2.40 3.06 -3.13
N PHE A 25 1.17 2.77 -3.56
CA PHE A 25 0.79 1.54 -4.24
C PHE A 25 0.55 1.84 -5.72
N VAL A 26 1.13 1.03 -6.62
CA VAL A 26 0.90 1.09 -8.07
C VAL A 26 0.24 -0.20 -8.51
N LEU A 27 -0.93 -0.09 -9.12
CA LEU A 27 -1.79 -1.22 -9.47
C LEU A 27 -1.88 -1.43 -10.99
N GLY A 28 -2.15 -2.67 -11.40
CA GLY A 28 -2.51 -2.99 -12.78
C GLY A 28 -3.87 -2.43 -13.20
N SER A 29 -4.77 -2.23 -12.25
CA SER A 29 -6.12 -1.73 -12.48
C SER A 29 -6.63 -0.99 -11.24
N GLY A 30 -7.19 0.20 -11.42
CA GLY A 30 -7.83 1.01 -10.37
C GLY A 30 -9.34 0.78 -10.22
N LYS A 31 -9.88 -0.36 -10.67
CA LYS A 31 -11.33 -0.65 -10.64
C LYS A 31 -11.85 -0.87 -9.22
N ASN A 32 -13.18 -0.94 -9.08
CA ASN A 32 -13.92 -1.11 -7.80
C ASN A 32 -13.27 -2.05 -6.76
N PRO A 33 -12.73 -3.24 -7.11
CA PRO A 33 -12.12 -4.11 -6.10
C PRO A 33 -10.89 -3.52 -5.41
N ALA A 34 -10.14 -2.64 -6.08
CA ALA A 34 -9.02 -1.92 -5.46
C ALA A 34 -9.52 -0.81 -4.52
N VAL A 35 -10.58 -0.12 -4.93
CA VAL A 35 -11.23 0.96 -4.14
C VAL A 35 -11.75 0.40 -2.83
N GLU A 36 -12.48 -0.71 -2.86
CA GLU A 36 -13.03 -1.36 -1.67
C GLU A 36 -11.94 -1.75 -0.66
N VAL A 37 -10.80 -2.26 -1.14
CA VAL A 37 -9.67 -2.61 -0.27
C VAL A 37 -9.06 -1.37 0.37
N PHE A 38 -8.89 -0.28 -0.38
CA PHE A 38 -8.35 0.96 0.17
C PHE A 38 -9.32 1.69 1.11
N GLU A 39 -10.62 1.63 0.85
CA GLU A 39 -11.66 2.10 1.77
C GLU A 39 -11.63 1.32 3.08
N ALA A 40 -11.55 -0.01 3.02
CA ALA A 40 -11.42 -0.86 4.20
C ALA A 40 -10.12 -0.59 4.97
N ALA A 41 -9.01 -0.32 4.26
CA ALA A 41 -7.75 0.08 4.88
C ALA A 41 -7.86 1.44 5.59
N ALA A 42 -8.58 2.41 5.01
CA ALA A 42 -8.80 3.73 5.61
C ALA A 42 -9.65 3.69 6.88
N GLN A 43 -10.40 2.61 7.13
CA GLN A 43 -11.11 2.40 8.40
C GLN A 43 -10.18 1.91 9.52
N GLN A 44 -8.96 1.47 9.20
CA GLN A 44 -7.99 1.01 10.20
C GLN A 44 -7.37 2.18 10.96
N ARG A 45 -7.08 1.95 12.25
CA ARG A 45 -6.45 2.95 13.11
C ARG A 45 -5.13 3.41 12.49
N SER A 46 -4.89 4.72 12.51
CA SER A 46 -3.66 5.33 12.00
C SER A 46 -3.42 5.13 10.49
N THR A 47 -4.45 4.79 9.72
CA THR A 47 -4.40 4.78 8.26
C THR A 47 -5.22 5.94 7.69
N SER A 48 -4.65 6.69 6.75
CA SER A 48 -5.34 7.75 6.03
C SER A 48 -5.04 7.70 4.54
N ILE A 49 -6.01 8.20 3.77
CA ILE A 49 -6.04 8.22 2.31
C ILE A 49 -6.55 9.57 1.86
N ASP A 50 -6.03 10.07 0.74
CA ASP A 50 -6.59 11.25 0.10
C ASP A 50 -7.93 10.89 -0.58
N PRO A 51 -9.07 11.47 -0.14
CA PRO A 51 -10.38 11.18 -0.72
C PRO A 51 -10.47 11.52 -2.21
N GLN A 52 -9.74 12.54 -2.67
CA GLN A 52 -9.71 12.92 -4.09
C GLN A 52 -9.02 11.83 -4.91
N HIS A 53 -7.90 11.31 -4.43
CA HIS A 53 -7.19 10.22 -5.11
C HIS A 53 -8.02 8.93 -5.16
N LEU A 54 -8.76 8.64 -4.09
CA LEU A 54 -9.67 7.50 -4.05
C LEU A 54 -10.82 7.67 -5.06
N ALA A 55 -11.42 8.86 -5.15
CA ALA A 55 -12.45 9.17 -6.14
C ALA A 55 -11.93 9.10 -7.59
N GLU A 56 -10.70 9.57 -7.85
CA GLU A 56 -10.05 9.43 -9.15
C GLU A 56 -9.80 7.96 -9.52
N MET A 57 -9.45 7.13 -8.54
CA MET A 57 -9.30 5.69 -8.73
C MET A 57 -10.65 5.04 -9.06
N ALA A 58 -11.70 5.33 -8.28
CA ALA A 58 -13.05 4.83 -8.53
C ALA A 58 -13.58 5.22 -9.92
N ALA A 59 -13.22 6.40 -10.41
CA ALA A 59 -13.54 6.84 -11.77
C ALA A 59 -12.63 6.22 -12.86
N GLY A 60 -11.70 5.33 -12.51
CA GLY A 60 -10.76 4.68 -13.43
C GLY A 60 -9.67 5.60 -13.99
N ARG A 61 -9.54 6.83 -13.48
CA ARG A 61 -8.57 7.83 -13.94
C ARG A 61 -7.20 7.69 -13.28
N ARG A 62 -7.11 6.91 -12.20
CA ARG A 62 -5.90 6.71 -11.41
C ARG A 62 -5.69 5.23 -11.10
N ARG A 63 -4.43 4.79 -11.16
CA ARG A 63 -4.03 3.40 -10.85
C ARG A 63 -3.01 3.31 -9.72
N SER A 64 -2.67 4.44 -9.13
CA SER A 64 -1.71 4.52 -8.04
C SER A 64 -2.28 5.35 -6.91
N LEU A 65 -2.06 4.91 -5.68
CA LEU A 65 -2.64 5.59 -4.52
C LEU A 65 -1.67 5.56 -3.36
N THR A 66 -1.53 6.70 -2.70
CA THR A 66 -0.69 6.87 -1.53
C THR A 66 -1.56 6.73 -0.29
N LEU A 67 -1.15 5.87 0.64
CA LEU A 67 -1.70 5.80 1.99
C LEU A 67 -0.66 6.32 2.96
N CYS A 68 -1.13 7.00 4.00
CA CYS A 68 -0.36 7.10 5.24
C CYS A 68 -0.80 5.92 6.10
N THR A 69 0.04 4.91 6.31
CA THR A 69 -0.37 3.68 7.01
C THR A 69 0.82 3.07 7.75
N PRO A 70 0.60 2.35 8.87
CA PRO A 70 1.68 1.61 9.51
C PRO A 70 2.24 0.54 8.56
N MET A 71 3.54 0.31 8.59
CA MET A 71 4.20 -0.62 7.65
C MET A 71 3.68 -2.05 7.77
N GLN A 72 3.20 -2.48 8.95
CA GLN A 72 2.55 -3.78 9.15
C GLN A 72 1.25 -3.95 8.35
N MET A 73 0.56 -2.86 8.01
CA MET A 73 -0.67 -2.91 7.21
C MET A 73 -0.38 -3.14 5.73
N VAL A 74 0.82 -2.77 5.26
CA VAL A 74 1.16 -2.86 3.83
C VAL A 74 1.04 -4.30 3.30
N PRO A 75 1.62 -5.35 3.93
CA PRO A 75 1.41 -6.72 3.50
C PRO A 75 -0.04 -7.19 3.55
N GLU A 76 -0.86 -6.69 4.48
CA GLU A 76 -2.28 -7.02 4.57
C GLU A 76 -3.08 -6.42 3.43
N ILE A 77 -2.81 -5.17 3.08
CA ILE A 77 -3.40 -4.48 1.93
C ILE A 77 -3.03 -5.21 0.63
N VAL A 78 -1.75 -5.55 0.43
CA VAL A 78 -1.30 -6.31 -0.76
C VAL A 78 -1.99 -7.67 -0.85
N ARG A 79 -2.10 -8.41 0.27
CA ARG A 79 -2.82 -9.70 0.31
C ARG A 79 -4.29 -9.54 -0.05
N SER A 80 -4.95 -8.50 0.45
CA SER A 80 -6.36 -8.21 0.14
C SER A 80 -6.55 -7.83 -1.33
N LEU A 81 -5.67 -6.99 -1.90
CA LEU A 81 -5.67 -6.67 -3.34
C LEU A 81 -5.51 -7.93 -4.20
N ALA A 82 -4.58 -8.82 -3.84
CA ALA A 82 -4.37 -10.08 -4.56
C ALA A 82 -5.60 -11.00 -4.49
N ARG A 83 -6.26 -11.12 -3.33
CA ARG A 83 -7.52 -11.87 -3.17
C ARG A 83 -8.65 -11.32 -4.03
N SER A 84 -8.64 -10.01 -4.26
CA SER A 84 -9.57 -9.31 -5.16
C SER A 84 -9.14 -9.32 -6.63
N ASN A 85 -8.13 -10.13 -7.00
CA ASN A 85 -7.56 -10.22 -8.35
C ASN A 85 -7.05 -8.88 -8.90
N VAL A 86 -6.50 -8.04 -8.02
CA VAL A 86 -5.85 -6.77 -8.37
C VAL A 86 -4.34 -6.96 -8.32
N ALA A 87 -3.68 -6.83 -9.47
CA ALA A 87 -2.23 -6.87 -9.54
C ALA A 87 -1.61 -5.61 -8.90
N VAL A 88 -0.62 -5.80 -8.03
CA VAL A 88 0.24 -4.75 -7.50
C VAL A 88 1.58 -4.81 -8.23
N TYR A 89 1.94 -3.75 -8.94
CA TYR A 89 3.21 -3.67 -9.66
C TYR A 89 4.34 -3.12 -8.79
N GLN A 90 4.01 -2.17 -7.91
CA GLN A 90 4.99 -1.55 -7.05
C GLN A 90 4.35 -1.14 -5.74
N VAL A 91 5.12 -1.32 -4.67
CA VAL A 91 4.88 -0.69 -3.36
C VAL A 91 6.15 0.07 -3.03
N GLN A 92 6.01 1.36 -2.75
CA GLN A 92 7.15 2.24 -2.50
C GLN A 92 6.92 3.05 -1.24
N LEU A 93 7.86 2.99 -0.31
CA LEU A 93 7.96 3.94 0.79
C LEU A 93 8.39 5.31 0.22
N LEU A 94 7.63 6.35 0.51
CA LEU A 94 7.98 7.72 0.16
C LEU A 94 8.72 8.32 1.36
N GLU A 95 10.04 8.45 1.25
CA GLU A 95 10.85 9.18 2.22
C GLU A 95 10.43 10.66 2.23
N GLU A 96 10.47 11.30 3.41
CA GLU A 96 10.34 12.76 3.53
C GLU A 96 11.65 13.45 3.15
#